data_AF-A0A9D1L3F7-F1
#
_entry.id   AF-A0A9D1L3F7-F1
#
_cell.length_a   1.000
_cell.length_b   1.000
_cell.length_c   1.000
_cell.angle_alpha   90.00
_cell.angle_beta   90.00
_cell.angle_gamma   90.00
#
_symmetry.space_group_name_H-M   'P 1'
#
loop_
_entity.id
_entity.type
_entity.pdbx_description
1 polymer ?
#
loop_
_entity_poly.entity_id
_entity_poly.type
_entity_poly.pdbx_seq_one_letter_code
_entity_poly.pdbx_strand_id
1 'polypeptide(L)'
;MKIALAQISTVAGQLDVTIERMVAQSHMAADRGAQLIVFPAPVLVGADVMGLGDNNEFLLDVSNAISDLADRLACAAVVPLLSQAGPIPMLEIIYIQDGKIMPLRFASVMASVQSLASNPRALESLFSADASMESPEMPLGFVLDGVNFGVAFDRESIDSFMHAPVNIDVLLYLPLACFNTDEEESALAPALSNGAFIHDASNLNAWIVAVGGVGGYDDRVFAGGSFVVAPWGELEVALPSFEEAFEVAEVNTASEGPLAHPGVFPRYDRMALLWEALVVMMRDFTAACATDLFVALKGDLRSSVVAALALDAVGPTRLHALVVDTGDPEVLKAAREQARALRADVRELTASEITRVLRDMGLEGIDFSEGAELVANLRLKAWTRMFSRDEKTCFIVGDQDKTLFALEPNASVMDADIAPLGDVYRTDVIALALHRMTISSVIPPAVVGTYEVPSLAGLDTAGITKEARLGALDAMLLLYIEQSMPLSELAEHESNTTLAEAVCSRLREMELYRRHMPLIPIVSSKTLAEAAWPITFAWRDHIRDQAEYEQAESVRERLEHAATEFVSPAQMAKEGENQVEEVMELLRDLFSQGGMTASEDKRWSTGLFSDN
;
A
#
# COMPACT_ATOMS: atom_id res chain seq x y z
N MET A 1 5.29 24.46 24.96
CA MET A 1 3.94 24.55 24.36
C MET A 1 3.24 23.20 24.47
N LYS A 2 1.94 23.13 24.19
CA LYS A 2 1.12 21.92 24.20
C LYS A 2 0.54 21.67 22.82
N ILE A 3 0.69 20.44 22.33
CA ILE A 3 0.24 20.01 21.00
C ILE A 3 -0.71 18.84 21.18
N ALA A 4 -1.89 18.91 20.56
CA ALA A 4 -2.87 17.84 20.55
C ALA A 4 -2.68 16.93 19.32
N LEU A 5 -2.62 15.62 19.55
CA LEU A 5 -2.52 14.59 18.53
C LEU A 5 -3.91 13.99 18.34
N ALA A 6 -4.52 14.20 17.17
CA ALA A 6 -5.87 13.74 16.87
C ALA A 6 -5.87 12.47 16.02
N GLN A 7 -5.61 11.31 16.63
CA GLN A 7 -5.60 10.02 15.93
C GLN A 7 -7.03 9.52 15.71
N ILE A 8 -7.59 9.86 14.54
CA ILE A 8 -8.99 9.67 14.20
C ILE A 8 -9.13 8.77 12.95
N SER A 9 -10.10 7.86 12.99
CA SER A 9 -10.53 7.08 11.83
C SER A 9 -11.70 7.78 11.15
N THR A 10 -11.70 7.83 9.83
CA THR A 10 -12.73 8.55 9.06
C THR A 10 -13.19 7.73 7.88
N VAL A 11 -14.32 8.11 7.31
CA VAL A 11 -14.78 7.58 6.03
C VAL A 11 -14.51 8.65 4.99
N ALA A 12 -13.73 8.30 3.96
CA ALA A 12 -13.36 9.21 2.88
C ALA A 12 -14.60 9.91 2.30
N GLY A 13 -14.57 11.24 2.21
CA GLY A 13 -15.66 12.03 1.64
C GLY A 13 -16.88 12.25 2.56
N GLN A 14 -16.93 11.70 3.79
CA GLN A 14 -17.97 12.08 4.78
C GLN A 14 -17.67 13.43 5.43
N LEU A 15 -17.53 14.47 4.61
CA LEU A 15 -16.98 15.77 4.99
C LEU A 15 -17.68 16.37 6.22
N ASP A 16 -19.01 16.51 6.20
CA ASP A 16 -19.76 17.13 7.31
C ASP A 16 -19.55 16.41 8.66
N VAL A 17 -19.63 15.07 8.65
CA VAL A 17 -19.46 14.24 9.85
C VAL A 17 -18.02 14.36 10.37
N THR A 18 -17.05 14.33 9.46
CA THR A 18 -15.63 14.49 9.80
C THR A 18 -15.37 15.88 10.38
N ILE A 19 -15.88 16.96 9.78
CA ILE A 19 -15.72 18.33 10.29
C ILE A 19 -16.30 18.47 11.69
N GLU A 20 -17.50 17.96 11.96
CA GLU A 20 -18.08 18.00 13.31
C GLU A 20 -17.16 17.34 14.36
N ARG A 21 -16.55 16.21 14.01
CA ARG A 21 -15.60 15.50 14.90
C ARG A 21 -14.30 16.29 15.09
N MET A 22 -13.76 16.87 14.02
CA MET A 22 -12.55 17.70 14.08
C MET A 22 -12.78 18.96 14.92
N VAL A 23 -13.91 19.64 14.75
CA VAL A 23 -14.30 20.80 15.58
C VAL A 23 -14.40 20.39 17.05
N ALA A 24 -15.09 19.29 17.37
CA ALA A 24 -15.19 18.79 18.73
C ALA A 24 -13.82 18.49 19.36
N GLN A 25 -12.91 17.84 18.62
CA GLN A 25 -11.54 17.58 19.08
C GLN A 25 -10.73 18.87 19.27
N SER A 26 -10.94 19.90 18.44
CA SER A 26 -10.28 21.20 18.61
C SER A 26 -10.71 21.89 19.91
N HIS A 27 -12.00 21.82 20.26
CA HIS A 27 -12.50 22.33 21.54
C HIS A 27 -11.91 21.56 22.72
N MET A 28 -11.84 20.23 22.63
CA MET A 28 -11.18 19.40 23.64
C MET A 28 -9.69 19.74 23.80
N ALA A 29 -8.99 20.04 22.69
CA ALA A 29 -7.60 20.47 22.70
C ALA A 29 -7.43 21.82 23.41
N ALA A 30 -8.25 22.81 23.04
CA ALA A 30 -8.24 24.14 23.63
C ALA A 30 -8.57 24.10 25.14
N ASP A 31 -9.55 23.29 25.56
CA ASP A 31 -9.92 23.10 26.96
C ASP A 31 -8.77 22.51 27.81
N ARG A 32 -7.89 21.71 27.19
CA ARG A 32 -6.65 21.16 27.79
C ARG A 32 -5.44 22.10 27.65
N GLY A 33 -5.64 23.27 27.04
CA GLY A 33 -4.64 24.32 26.86
C GLY A 33 -3.65 24.07 25.72
N ALA A 34 -4.01 23.24 24.73
CA ALA A 34 -3.22 23.05 23.52
C ALA A 34 -3.26 24.31 22.65
N GLN A 35 -2.09 24.71 22.13
CA GLN A 35 -1.99 25.82 21.17
C GLN A 35 -2.22 25.34 19.73
N LEU A 36 -1.92 24.05 19.47
CA LEU A 36 -1.97 23.43 18.16
C LEU A 36 -2.67 22.07 18.26
N ILE A 37 -3.57 21.76 17.34
CA ILE A 37 -4.07 20.41 17.08
C ILE A 37 -3.58 19.93 15.71
N VAL A 38 -3.10 18.70 15.65
CA VAL A 38 -2.59 18.09 14.42
C VAL A 38 -3.50 16.92 14.06
N PHE A 39 -4.07 16.98 12.85
CA PHE A 39 -4.87 15.91 12.27
C PHE A 39 -4.01 15.05 11.31
N PRO A 40 -4.32 13.76 11.15
CA PRO A 40 -3.57 12.87 10.30
C PRO A 40 -3.95 13.01 8.83
N ALA A 41 -3.07 12.58 7.93
CA ALA A 41 -3.53 12.06 6.65
C ALA A 41 -4.07 10.63 6.87
N PRO A 42 -5.20 10.22 6.25
CA PRO A 42 -5.97 10.90 5.21
C PRO A 42 -7.36 11.41 5.66
N VAL A 43 -7.42 12.25 6.70
CA VAL A 43 -8.65 12.56 7.47
C VAL A 43 -9.90 13.01 6.67
N LEU A 44 -9.80 13.74 5.56
CA LEU A 44 -10.98 14.24 4.83
C LEU A 44 -11.35 13.39 3.62
N VAL A 45 -10.36 13.13 2.75
CA VAL A 45 -10.60 12.65 1.39
C VAL A 45 -10.14 11.22 1.15
N GLY A 46 -9.58 10.55 2.16
CA GLY A 46 -9.04 9.20 2.01
C GLY A 46 -7.64 9.17 1.38
N ALA A 47 -7.07 7.97 1.29
CA ALA A 47 -5.67 7.77 0.94
C ALA A 47 -5.38 7.95 -0.56
N ASP A 48 -6.42 7.86 -1.39
CA ASP A 48 -6.40 8.16 -2.81
C ASP A 48 -7.77 8.71 -3.23
N VAL A 49 -7.78 9.83 -3.95
CA VAL A 49 -9.01 10.45 -4.50
C VAL A 49 -9.31 9.99 -5.93
N MET A 50 -8.41 9.22 -6.54
CA MET A 50 -8.50 8.71 -7.91
C MET A 50 -8.99 9.80 -8.89
N GLY A 51 -9.98 9.49 -9.73
CA GLY A 51 -10.54 10.43 -10.70
C GLY A 51 -11.36 11.58 -10.08
N LEU A 52 -11.55 11.63 -8.75
CA LEU A 52 -12.21 12.77 -8.10
C LEU A 52 -11.27 13.95 -7.88
N GLY A 53 -9.94 13.77 -7.97
CA GLY A 53 -9.01 14.88 -7.78
C GLY A 53 -9.16 15.99 -8.82
N ASP A 54 -9.66 15.69 -10.02
CA ASP A 54 -10.00 16.66 -11.08
C ASP A 54 -11.49 17.08 -11.08
N ASN A 55 -12.30 16.60 -10.12
CA ASN A 55 -13.72 16.89 -10.08
C ASN A 55 -14.00 18.22 -9.34
N ASN A 56 -14.33 19.26 -10.10
CA ASN A 56 -14.59 20.61 -9.57
C ASN A 56 -15.66 20.68 -8.47
N GLU A 57 -16.73 19.88 -8.55
CA GLU A 57 -17.79 19.89 -7.54
C GLU A 57 -17.30 19.26 -6.23
N PHE A 58 -16.56 18.15 -6.33
CA PHE A 58 -15.92 17.53 -5.17
C PHE A 58 -14.90 18.47 -4.51
N LEU A 59 -14.05 19.14 -5.32
CA LEU A 59 -13.11 20.13 -4.82
C LEU A 59 -13.81 21.33 -4.16
N LEU A 60 -14.95 21.76 -4.69
CA LEU A 60 -15.78 22.80 -4.08
C LEU A 60 -16.32 22.36 -2.72
N ASP A 61 -16.82 21.13 -2.60
CA ASP A 61 -17.31 20.58 -1.34
C ASP A 61 -16.18 20.47 -0.30
N VAL A 62 -15.00 19.99 -0.69
CA VAL A 62 -13.81 19.95 0.17
C VAL A 62 -13.40 21.36 0.61
N SER A 63 -13.41 22.33 -0.30
CA SER A 63 -13.10 23.73 0.02
C SER A 63 -14.10 24.33 1.00
N ASN A 64 -15.39 24.06 0.83
CA ASN A 64 -16.45 24.49 1.75
C ASN A 64 -16.27 23.86 3.14
N ALA A 65 -15.94 22.57 3.20
CA ALA A 65 -15.71 21.86 4.46
C ALA A 65 -14.50 22.44 5.22
N ILE A 66 -13.41 22.76 4.53
CA ILE A 66 -12.23 23.42 5.14
C ILE A 66 -12.57 24.83 5.62
N SER A 67 -13.40 25.57 4.88
CA SER A 67 -13.89 26.89 5.30
C SER A 67 -14.74 26.79 6.57
N ASP A 68 -15.68 25.85 6.64
CA ASP A 68 -16.52 25.62 7.83
C ASP A 68 -15.66 25.23 9.04
N LEU A 69 -14.69 24.34 8.83
CA LEU A 69 -13.72 23.99 9.88
C LEU A 69 -12.99 25.23 10.39
N ALA A 70 -12.44 26.04 9.49
CA ALA A 70 -11.65 27.20 9.86
C ALA A 70 -12.44 28.21 10.70
N ASP A 71 -13.72 28.42 10.39
CA ASP A 71 -14.60 29.33 11.13
C ASP A 71 -14.94 28.84 12.55
N ARG A 72 -14.78 27.53 12.81
CA ARG A 72 -15.28 26.86 14.03
C ARG A 72 -14.18 26.29 14.94
N LEU A 73 -12.93 26.27 14.49
CA LEU A 73 -11.81 25.77 15.29
C LEU A 73 -11.58 26.59 16.57
N ALA A 74 -11.26 25.90 17.66
CA ALA A 74 -10.98 26.53 18.96
C ALA A 74 -9.48 26.85 19.21
N CYS A 75 -8.57 26.28 18.41
CA CYS A 75 -7.13 26.53 18.43
C CYS A 75 -6.55 26.36 17.02
N ALA A 76 -5.26 26.68 16.84
CA ALA A 76 -4.61 26.50 15.54
C ALA A 76 -4.59 25.03 15.14
N ALA A 77 -4.72 24.74 13.85
CA ALA A 77 -4.79 23.37 13.34
C ALA A 77 -3.87 23.14 12.14
N VAL A 78 -3.37 21.91 12.02
CA VAL A 78 -2.71 21.38 10.84
C VAL A 78 -3.57 20.26 10.28
N VAL A 79 -4.00 20.39 9.02
CA VAL A 79 -4.87 19.43 8.33
C VAL A 79 -4.22 19.01 7.01
N PRO A 80 -3.73 17.76 6.91
CA PRO A 80 -3.26 17.20 5.65
C PRO A 80 -4.42 16.97 4.67
N LEU A 81 -4.21 17.34 3.42
CA LEU A 81 -5.17 17.17 2.34
C LEU A 81 -4.46 16.64 1.10
N LEU A 82 -4.90 15.48 0.61
CA LEU A 82 -4.45 14.98 -0.68
C LEU A 82 -5.09 15.82 -1.80
N SER A 83 -4.25 16.34 -2.68
CA SER A 83 -4.61 17.13 -3.87
C SER A 83 -4.04 16.45 -5.12
N GLN A 84 -4.47 16.89 -6.30
CA GLN A 84 -3.88 16.49 -7.59
C GLN A 84 -3.31 17.71 -8.32
N ALA A 85 -2.11 17.55 -8.88
CA ALA A 85 -1.55 18.44 -9.89
C ALA A 85 -1.35 17.66 -11.20
N GLY A 86 -2.41 17.56 -12.00
CA GLY A 86 -2.44 16.66 -13.15
C GLY A 86 -2.38 15.19 -12.68
N PRO A 87 -1.56 14.32 -13.30
CA PRO A 87 -1.50 12.91 -12.90
C PRO A 87 -0.75 12.67 -11.58
N ILE A 88 -0.17 13.71 -10.98
CA ILE A 88 0.68 13.59 -9.79
C ILE A 88 -0.15 13.90 -8.54
N PRO A 89 -0.38 12.92 -7.64
CA PRO A 89 -0.94 13.21 -6.34
C PRO A 89 0.06 14.05 -5.53
N MET A 90 -0.43 15.10 -4.87
CA MET A 90 0.38 15.95 -4.00
C MET A 90 -0.29 16.10 -2.64
N LEU A 91 0.49 15.98 -1.58
CA LEU A 91 0.01 16.32 -0.24
C LEU A 91 0.12 17.82 0.01
N GLU A 92 -1.01 18.47 0.24
CA GLU A 92 -1.08 19.82 0.76
C GLU A 92 -1.26 19.80 2.28
N ILE A 93 -0.73 20.81 2.96
CA ILE A 93 -0.90 21.01 4.39
C ILE A 93 -1.63 22.31 4.62
N ILE A 94 -2.86 22.18 5.08
CA ILE A 94 -3.72 23.30 5.41
C ILE A 94 -3.45 23.69 6.86
N TYR A 95 -2.69 24.76 7.04
CA TYR A 95 -2.50 25.39 8.33
C TYR A 95 -3.61 26.41 8.57
N ILE A 96 -4.30 26.30 9.70
CA ILE A 96 -5.41 27.17 10.06
C ILE A 96 -5.12 27.86 11.39
N GLN A 97 -5.21 29.18 11.42
CA GLN A 97 -5.06 29.97 12.63
C GLN A 97 -5.97 31.20 12.59
N ASP A 98 -6.75 31.41 13.66
CA ASP A 98 -7.69 32.54 13.79
C ASP A 98 -8.62 32.69 12.58
N GLY A 99 -9.16 31.57 12.07
CA GLY A 99 -10.02 31.51 10.88
C GLY A 99 -9.30 31.74 9.54
N LYS A 100 -7.98 31.94 9.54
CA LYS A 100 -7.20 32.11 8.31
C LYS A 100 -6.65 30.77 7.86
N ILE A 101 -6.93 30.44 6.60
CA ILE A 101 -6.46 29.24 5.94
C ILE A 101 -5.18 29.55 5.16
N MET A 102 -4.13 28.76 5.38
CA MET A 102 -2.86 28.86 4.67
C MET A 102 -2.43 27.48 4.14
N PRO A 103 -2.52 27.23 2.82
CA PRO A 103 -1.94 26.05 2.20
C PRO A 103 -0.40 26.20 2.13
N LEU A 104 0.32 25.45 2.95
CA LEU A 104 1.77 25.64 3.17
C LEU A 104 2.60 25.28 1.94
N ARG A 105 2.29 24.19 1.24
CA ARG A 105 3.04 23.75 0.06
C ARG A 105 2.83 24.74 -1.08
N PHE A 106 1.58 25.10 -1.38
CA PHE A 106 1.29 26.13 -2.37
C PHE A 106 1.98 27.46 -2.04
N ALA A 107 1.94 27.91 -0.78
CA ALA A 107 2.63 29.13 -0.35
C ALA A 107 4.15 29.05 -0.56
N SER A 108 4.77 27.90 -0.25
CA SER A 108 6.21 27.65 -0.47
C SER A 108 6.60 27.70 -1.95
N VAL A 109 5.80 27.07 -2.82
CA VAL A 109 5.99 27.12 -4.28
C VAL A 109 5.86 28.56 -4.78
N MET A 110 4.82 29.29 -4.35
CA MET A 110 4.62 30.68 -4.77
C MET A 110 5.73 31.62 -4.30
N ALA A 111 6.25 31.44 -3.08
CA ALA A 111 7.40 32.19 -2.59
C ALA A 111 8.67 31.93 -3.42
N SER A 112 8.89 30.66 -3.79
CA SER A 112 9.98 30.26 -4.68
C SER A 112 9.85 30.88 -6.07
N VAL A 113 8.66 30.82 -6.68
CA VAL A 113 8.37 31.46 -7.97
C VAL A 113 8.61 32.97 -7.91
N GLN A 114 8.18 33.65 -6.85
CA GLN A 114 8.42 35.09 -6.67
C GLN A 114 9.91 35.43 -6.53
N SER A 115 10.66 34.61 -5.79
CA SER A 115 12.12 34.77 -5.65
C SER A 115 12.82 34.62 -7.01
N LEU A 116 12.41 33.60 -7.78
CA LEU A 116 12.97 33.25 -9.07
C LEU A 116 12.43 34.09 -10.24
N ALA A 117 11.37 34.90 -10.03
CA ALA A 117 10.88 35.84 -11.03
C ALA A 117 11.93 36.89 -11.43
N SER A 118 12.99 37.04 -10.63
CA SER A 118 14.17 37.83 -10.95
C SER A 118 15.18 37.11 -11.88
N ASN A 119 15.00 35.82 -12.16
CA ASN A 119 15.88 34.97 -12.97
C ASN A 119 15.06 34.01 -13.88
N PRO A 120 14.75 34.42 -15.13
CA PRO A 120 13.89 33.67 -16.05
C PRO A 120 14.33 32.22 -16.32
N ARG A 121 15.64 31.94 -16.33
CA ARG A 121 16.18 30.59 -16.57
C ARG A 121 15.95 29.63 -15.41
N ALA A 122 15.94 30.14 -14.18
CA ALA A 122 15.66 29.35 -12.99
C ALA A 122 14.14 29.15 -12.78
N LEU A 123 13.33 30.02 -13.39
CA LEU A 123 11.88 29.86 -13.43
C LEU A 123 11.48 28.78 -14.46
N GLU A 124 12.16 28.72 -15.62
CA GLU A 124 11.98 27.65 -16.61
C GLU A 124 12.35 26.25 -16.08
N SER A 125 13.37 26.13 -15.22
CA SER A 125 13.73 24.84 -14.60
C SER A 125 12.74 24.32 -13.56
N LEU A 126 11.90 25.19 -12.97
CA LEU A 126 10.83 24.76 -12.06
C LEU A 126 9.63 24.15 -12.79
N PHE A 127 9.45 24.45 -14.08
CA PHE A 127 8.29 24.05 -14.88
C PHE A 127 8.67 23.13 -16.05
N SER A 128 9.90 22.61 -16.10
CA SER A 128 10.33 21.64 -17.12
C SER A 128 9.70 20.27 -16.87
N ALA A 129 9.45 19.51 -17.93
CA ALA A 129 8.89 18.15 -17.83
C ALA A 129 9.83 17.17 -17.06
N ASP A 130 11.13 17.49 -16.99
CA ASP A 130 12.13 16.76 -16.21
C ASP A 130 12.11 17.11 -14.70
N ALA A 131 11.33 18.12 -14.27
CA ALA A 131 11.14 18.45 -12.85
C ALA A 131 10.38 17.35 -12.07
N SER A 132 9.93 16.31 -12.77
CA SER A 132 9.33 15.10 -12.21
C SER A 132 10.34 14.13 -11.57
N MET A 133 11.65 14.38 -11.68
CA MET A 133 12.67 13.47 -11.12
C MET A 133 13.48 14.05 -9.94
N GLU A 134 13.62 15.36 -9.77
CA GLU A 134 14.35 15.96 -8.65
C GLU A 134 13.89 17.42 -8.44
N SER A 135 12.63 17.62 -8.01
CA SER A 135 12.29 18.91 -7.40
C SER A 135 12.93 18.93 -6.02
N PRO A 136 13.86 19.84 -5.70
CA PRO A 136 14.40 19.91 -4.34
C PRO A 136 13.22 20.12 -3.41
N GLU A 137 12.95 19.14 -2.54
CA GLU A 137 11.89 19.26 -1.55
C GLU A 137 12.21 20.49 -0.69
N MET A 138 11.51 21.57 -0.97
CA MET A 138 11.67 22.80 -0.23
C MET A 138 11.11 22.53 1.17
N PRO A 139 11.89 22.75 2.24
CA PRO A 139 11.45 22.46 3.61
C PRO A 139 10.15 23.23 3.90
N LEU A 140 9.08 22.49 4.19
CA LEU A 140 7.78 23.04 4.52
C LEU A 140 7.72 23.37 6.00
N GLY A 141 7.19 24.55 6.33
CA GLY A 141 7.14 24.96 7.73
C GLY A 141 6.32 26.21 7.98
N PHE A 142 6.08 26.47 9.26
CA PHE A 142 5.38 27.64 9.75
C PHE A 142 5.90 28.03 11.13
N VAL A 143 5.50 29.20 11.60
CA VAL A 143 5.88 29.69 12.94
C VAL A 143 4.62 29.90 13.76
N LEU A 144 4.59 29.35 14.97
CA LEU A 144 3.52 29.53 15.94
C LEU A 144 4.13 29.87 17.30
N ASP A 145 3.73 31.01 17.89
CA ASP A 145 4.20 31.50 19.19
C ASP A 145 5.74 31.53 19.34
N GLY A 146 6.45 31.78 18.23
CA GLY A 146 7.92 31.84 18.19
C GLY A 146 8.62 30.48 18.06
N VAL A 147 7.87 29.39 17.91
CA VAL A 147 8.37 28.03 17.64
C VAL A 147 8.36 27.78 16.13
N ASN A 148 9.47 27.31 15.58
CA ASN A 148 9.63 26.97 14.18
C ASN A 148 9.25 25.51 13.93
N PHE A 149 8.23 25.29 13.11
CA PHE A 149 7.76 23.98 12.72
C PHE A 149 8.29 23.61 11.34
N GLY A 150 8.86 22.41 11.22
CA GLY A 150 9.06 21.70 9.96
C GLY A 150 7.95 20.66 9.74
N VAL A 151 7.64 20.33 8.49
CA VAL A 151 6.67 19.29 8.15
C VAL A 151 7.29 18.30 7.17
N ALA A 152 7.23 17.01 7.50
CA ALA A 152 7.75 15.90 6.70
C ALA A 152 6.69 14.79 6.55
N PHE A 153 6.79 14.00 5.48
CA PHE A 153 5.79 12.98 5.09
C PHE A 153 6.40 11.59 4.91
N ASP A 154 7.71 11.52 4.75
CA ASP A 154 8.53 10.34 4.55
C ASP A 154 9.93 10.58 5.13
N ARG A 155 10.84 9.63 4.99
CA ARG A 155 12.20 9.74 5.52
C ARG A 155 13.04 10.75 4.72
N GLU A 156 12.86 10.79 3.41
CA GLU A 156 13.62 11.70 2.53
C GLU A 156 13.33 13.18 2.88
N SER A 157 12.06 13.50 3.14
CA SER A 157 11.66 14.83 3.59
C SER A 157 12.19 15.16 4.98
N ILE A 158 12.42 14.19 5.87
CA ILE A 158 13.15 14.42 7.15
C ILE A 158 14.60 14.80 6.86
N ASP A 159 15.28 14.05 5.99
CA ASP A 159 16.67 14.31 5.62
C ASP A 159 16.86 15.66 4.92
N SER A 160 15.84 16.17 4.22
CA SER A 160 15.87 17.52 3.64
C SER A 160 16.12 18.62 4.70
N PHE A 161 15.59 18.47 5.92
CA PHE A 161 15.80 19.42 7.01
C PHE A 161 17.19 19.33 7.64
N MET A 162 17.86 18.16 7.54
CA MET A 162 19.23 17.99 8.00
C MET A 162 20.24 18.84 7.22
N HIS A 163 19.93 19.11 5.94
CA HIS A 163 20.81 19.81 5.02
C HIS A 163 20.35 21.24 4.71
N ALA A 164 19.11 21.58 5.06
CA ALA A 164 18.57 22.91 4.88
C ALA A 164 19.18 23.93 5.86
N PRO A 165 19.39 25.20 5.45
CA PRO A 165 19.80 26.28 6.34
C PRO A 165 18.63 26.80 7.20
N VAL A 166 17.74 25.90 7.64
CA VAL A 166 16.52 26.21 8.39
C VAL A 166 16.62 25.51 9.74
N ASN A 167 16.53 26.26 10.83
CA ASN A 167 16.48 25.68 12.17
C ASN A 167 15.01 25.42 12.52
N ILE A 168 14.68 24.17 12.83
CA ILE A 168 13.35 23.78 13.29
C ILE A 168 13.43 23.38 14.76
N ASP A 169 12.41 23.76 15.52
CA ASP A 169 12.29 23.39 16.94
C ASP A 169 11.43 22.11 17.09
N VAL A 170 10.47 21.94 16.18
CA VAL A 170 9.55 20.80 16.10
C VAL A 170 9.40 20.35 14.65
N LEU A 171 9.57 19.06 14.40
CA LEU A 171 9.22 18.40 13.15
C LEU A 171 7.85 17.70 13.31
N LEU A 172 6.88 18.09 12.50
CA LEU A 172 5.62 17.36 12.34
C LEU A 172 5.81 16.28 11.27
N TYR A 173 5.73 15.01 11.68
CA TYR A 173 5.78 13.88 10.76
C TYR A 173 4.36 13.38 10.48
N LEU A 174 3.92 13.47 9.22
CA LEU A 174 2.55 13.23 8.78
C LEU A 174 2.57 12.21 7.64
N PRO A 175 2.79 10.91 7.93
CA PRO A 175 3.00 9.92 6.90
C PRO A 175 1.76 9.71 6.05
N LEU A 176 1.98 9.63 4.73
CA LEU A 176 0.99 9.10 3.78
C LEU A 176 1.13 7.60 3.55
N ALA A 177 2.33 7.08 3.81
CA ALA A 177 2.60 5.66 3.73
C ALA A 177 1.69 4.91 4.72
N CYS A 178 1.04 3.87 4.20
CA CYS A 178 0.27 2.93 5.00
C CYS A 178 1.18 1.97 5.76
N PHE A 179 0.58 1.14 6.61
CA PHE A 179 1.31 0.10 7.32
C PHE A 179 1.82 -0.98 6.36
N ASN A 180 3.13 -1.25 6.42
CA ASN A 180 3.85 -2.24 5.63
C ASN A 180 4.60 -3.19 6.56
N THR A 181 4.70 -4.47 6.18
CA THR A 181 5.33 -5.49 7.02
C THR A 181 6.84 -5.61 6.82
N ASP A 182 7.35 -5.08 5.71
CA ASP A 182 8.76 -5.04 5.33
C ASP A 182 9.45 -3.71 5.66
N GLU A 183 8.67 -2.70 6.07
CA GLU A 183 9.16 -1.40 6.56
C GLU A 183 8.64 -1.16 7.98
N GLU A 184 9.50 -1.40 8.98
CA GLU A 184 9.10 -1.34 10.38
C GLU A 184 8.60 0.06 10.80
N GLU A 185 9.19 1.12 10.24
CA GLU A 185 8.88 2.53 10.52
C GLU A 185 7.44 2.89 10.19
N SER A 186 6.81 2.17 9.26
CA SER A 186 5.40 2.34 8.89
C SER A 186 4.43 2.07 10.06
N ALA A 187 4.89 1.37 11.11
CA ALA A 187 4.11 1.14 12.32
C ALA A 187 4.07 2.36 13.26
N LEU A 188 4.93 3.37 13.06
CA LEU A 188 5.12 4.53 13.92
C LEU A 188 5.58 4.17 15.35
N ALA A 189 4.77 4.43 16.39
CA ALA A 189 5.22 4.30 17.77
C ALA A 189 5.88 2.96 18.15
N PRO A 190 5.41 1.77 17.67
CA PRO A 190 6.11 0.50 17.90
C PRO A 190 7.54 0.47 17.35
N ALA A 191 7.81 1.12 16.22
CA ALA A 191 9.13 1.17 15.58
C ALA A 191 10.18 1.92 16.44
N LEU A 192 9.73 2.80 17.33
CA LEU A 192 10.61 3.50 18.27
C LEU A 192 11.41 2.52 19.15
N SER A 193 10.83 1.35 19.47
CA SER A 193 11.50 0.34 20.29
C SER A 193 12.75 -0.26 19.62
N ASN A 194 12.84 -0.17 18.30
CA ASN A 194 14.01 -0.57 17.50
C ASN A 194 14.86 0.62 17.04
N GLY A 195 14.56 1.83 17.51
CA GLY A 195 15.39 3.03 17.29
C GLY A 195 14.97 3.93 16.13
N ALA A 196 13.88 3.61 15.41
CA ALA A 196 13.31 4.49 14.40
C ALA A 196 12.98 5.88 14.99
N PHE A 197 13.17 6.96 14.22
CA PHE A 197 12.92 8.36 14.63
C PHE A 197 13.80 8.91 15.77
N ILE A 198 14.39 8.06 16.61
CA ILE A 198 15.24 8.48 17.74
C ILE A 198 16.50 9.19 17.24
N HIS A 199 17.16 8.61 16.24
CA HIS A 199 18.34 9.21 15.63
C HIS A 199 18.00 10.51 14.90
N ASP A 200 16.84 10.58 14.25
CA ASP A 200 16.40 11.75 13.52
C ASP A 200 16.13 12.93 14.46
N ALA A 201 15.45 12.69 15.59
CA ALA A 201 15.20 13.71 16.61
C ALA A 201 16.52 14.30 17.13
N SER A 202 17.51 13.43 17.39
CA SER A 202 18.83 13.85 17.85
C SER A 202 19.64 14.58 16.80
N ASN A 203 19.58 14.13 15.53
CA ASN A 203 20.33 14.71 14.43
C ASN A 203 19.79 16.09 14.04
N LEU A 204 18.45 16.24 14.02
CA LEU A 204 17.78 17.52 13.80
C LEU A 204 17.89 18.46 15.00
N ASN A 205 18.19 17.91 16.19
CA ASN A 205 18.08 18.61 17.46
C ASN A 205 16.69 19.26 17.64
N ALA A 206 15.64 18.52 17.24
CA ALA A 206 14.26 18.98 17.20
C ALA A 206 13.32 17.91 17.78
N TRP A 207 12.19 18.34 18.32
CA TRP A 207 11.14 17.42 18.74
C TRP A 207 10.50 16.78 17.52
N ILE A 208 10.19 15.49 17.56
CA ILE A 208 9.39 14.84 16.51
C ILE A 208 7.98 14.59 17.04
N VAL A 209 6.99 15.13 16.35
CA VAL A 209 5.56 14.90 16.60
C VAL A 209 5.00 14.16 15.39
N ALA A 210 4.80 12.85 15.52
CA ALA A 210 4.24 12.01 14.48
C ALA A 210 2.74 11.83 14.69
N VAL A 211 1.92 12.13 13.68
CA VAL A 211 0.47 11.91 13.71
C VAL A 211 0.04 11.07 12.51
N GLY A 212 -0.21 9.79 12.78
CA GLY A 212 -0.63 8.81 11.77
C GLY A 212 -2.14 8.65 11.72
N GLY A 213 -2.67 8.43 10.53
CA GLY A 213 -4.07 8.01 10.35
C GLY A 213 -4.33 6.66 11.00
N VAL A 214 -5.60 6.31 11.20
CA VAL A 214 -5.98 4.98 11.69
C VAL A 214 -7.21 4.46 10.95
N GLY A 215 -7.23 3.16 10.66
CA GLY A 215 -8.33 2.49 9.98
C GLY A 215 -8.03 2.11 8.53
N GLY A 216 -8.98 1.41 7.91
CA GLY A 216 -8.92 1.02 6.49
C GLY A 216 -9.51 2.08 5.56
N TYR A 217 -8.80 2.35 4.46
CA TYR A 217 -9.23 3.20 3.35
C TYR A 217 -9.01 2.45 2.04
N ASP A 218 -10.09 1.91 1.48
CA ASP A 218 -10.07 0.98 0.35
C ASP A 218 -9.13 -0.22 0.58
N ASP A 219 -8.00 -0.29 -0.12
CA ASP A 219 -6.98 -1.33 -0.01
C ASP A 219 -5.85 -0.99 0.97
N ARG A 220 -5.83 0.22 1.53
CA ARG A 220 -4.78 0.69 2.45
C ARG A 220 -5.23 0.64 3.90
N VAL A 221 -4.30 0.37 4.80
CA VAL A 221 -4.55 0.39 6.25
C VAL A 221 -3.53 1.26 6.97
N PHE A 222 -4.01 2.14 7.83
CA PHE A 222 -3.16 2.99 8.65
C PHE A 222 -3.14 2.50 10.09
N ALA A 223 -1.94 2.36 10.65
CA ALA A 223 -1.73 1.76 11.96
C ALA A 223 -2.01 2.71 13.13
N GLY A 224 -2.19 4.02 12.94
CA GLY A 224 -2.18 4.97 14.04
C GLY A 224 -0.79 4.99 14.69
N GLY A 225 -0.69 4.78 16.00
CA GLY A 225 0.62 4.80 16.66
C GLY A 225 1.28 6.18 16.67
N SER A 226 0.49 7.24 16.75
CA SER A 226 1.01 8.62 16.84
C SER A 226 1.89 8.80 18.09
N PHE A 227 2.94 9.62 18.02
CA PHE A 227 3.87 9.79 19.14
C PHE A 227 4.52 11.17 19.20
N VAL A 228 5.15 11.46 20.34
CA VAL A 228 6.03 12.62 20.53
C VAL A 228 7.35 12.19 21.16
N VAL A 229 8.47 12.47 20.50
CA VAL A 229 9.83 12.18 20.97
C VAL A 229 10.64 13.47 21.10
N ALA A 230 11.36 13.60 22.21
CA ALA A 230 12.24 14.73 22.48
C ALA A 230 13.58 14.60 21.72
N PRO A 231 14.31 15.72 21.48
CA PRO A 231 15.60 15.70 20.78
C PRO A 231 16.65 14.76 21.37
N TRP A 232 16.60 14.48 22.68
CA TRP A 232 17.52 13.57 23.36
C TRP A 232 17.04 12.11 23.39
N GLY A 233 15.98 11.77 22.65
CA GLY A 233 15.52 10.40 22.43
C GLY A 233 14.57 9.83 23.48
N GLU A 234 14.05 10.65 24.40
CA GLU A 234 13.01 10.21 25.34
C GLU A 234 11.60 10.40 24.74
N LEU A 235 10.73 9.41 24.97
CA LEU A 235 9.33 9.45 24.57
C LEU A 235 8.53 10.32 25.55
N GLU A 236 7.77 11.27 25.04
CA GLU A 236 6.77 12.00 25.83
C GLU A 236 5.45 11.21 25.86
N VAL A 237 4.95 10.80 24.69
CA VAL A 237 3.72 10.03 24.57
C VAL A 237 3.72 9.14 23.32
N ALA A 238 3.06 7.98 23.41
CA ALA A 238 2.70 7.14 22.28
C ALA A 238 1.22 6.74 22.38
N LEU A 239 0.49 6.84 21.28
CA LEU A 239 -0.90 6.41 21.14
C LEU A 239 -0.97 4.94 20.69
N PRO A 240 -2.07 4.22 20.97
CA PRO A 240 -2.24 2.83 20.55
C PRO A 240 -2.22 2.68 19.03
N SER A 241 -1.79 1.52 18.54
CA SER A 241 -1.97 1.13 17.15
C SER A 241 -3.39 0.62 16.91
N PHE A 242 -3.92 0.85 15.71
CA PHE A 242 -5.22 0.34 15.21
C PHE A 242 -6.46 0.76 16.01
N GLU A 243 -6.33 1.79 16.86
CA GLU A 243 -7.40 2.35 17.69
C GLU A 243 -7.48 3.88 17.55
N GLU A 244 -8.68 4.45 17.65
CA GLU A 244 -8.80 5.91 17.76
C GLU A 244 -8.30 6.38 19.13
N ALA A 245 -7.56 7.48 19.14
CA ALA A 245 -7.00 8.04 20.35
C ALA A 245 -6.81 9.57 20.23
N PHE A 246 -6.75 10.23 21.38
CA PHE A 246 -6.54 11.67 21.45
C PHE A 246 -5.73 12.01 22.70
N GLU A 247 -4.63 12.74 22.53
CA GLU A 247 -3.79 13.15 23.66
C GLU A 247 -3.17 14.52 23.45
N VAL A 248 -2.83 15.22 24.54
CA VAL A 248 -2.18 16.54 24.52
C VAL A 248 -0.80 16.41 25.13
N ALA A 249 0.23 16.45 24.28
CA ALA A 249 1.63 16.33 24.67
C ALA A 249 2.23 17.68 25.05
N GLU A 250 3.16 17.68 26.01
CA GLU A 250 3.96 18.86 26.35
C GLU A 250 5.27 18.86 25.56
N VAL A 251 5.47 19.91 24.75
CA VAL A 251 6.67 20.11 23.94
C VAL A 251 7.40 21.34 24.45
N ASN A 252 8.49 21.13 25.18
CA ASN A 252 9.31 22.21 25.72
C ASN A 252 10.62 22.34 24.92
N THR A 253 10.60 23.22 23.92
CA THR A 253 11.74 23.49 23.02
C THR A 253 12.94 24.13 23.72
N ALA A 254 12.78 24.63 24.94
CA ALA A 254 13.87 25.19 25.75
C ALA A 254 14.49 24.16 26.73
N SER A 255 13.96 22.95 26.80
CA SER A 255 14.49 21.89 27.67
C SER A 255 15.62 21.13 26.96
N GLU A 256 16.60 20.65 27.73
CA GLU A 256 17.66 19.73 27.28
C GLU A 256 17.53 18.34 27.94
N GLY A 257 16.40 18.08 28.59
CA GLY A 257 16.10 16.83 29.27
C GLY A 257 16.68 16.69 30.69
N PRO A 258 16.39 15.57 31.37
CA PRO A 258 15.41 14.55 30.97
C PRO A 258 13.96 15.05 31.13
N LEU A 259 13.02 14.35 30.51
CA LEU A 259 11.59 14.50 30.76
C LEU A 259 11.28 14.15 32.22
N ALA A 260 10.29 14.84 32.80
CA ALA A 260 9.87 14.55 34.17
C ALA A 260 9.25 13.14 34.28
N HIS A 261 8.54 12.72 33.24
CA HIS A 261 7.80 11.45 33.18
C HIS A 261 7.95 10.84 31.77
N PRO A 262 9.11 10.25 31.43
CA PRO A 262 9.29 9.63 30.13
C PRO A 262 8.31 8.47 29.94
N GLY A 263 7.68 8.43 28.77
CA GLY A 263 6.84 7.34 28.30
C GLY A 263 7.63 6.05 28.07
N VAL A 264 6.89 4.95 27.92
CA VAL A 264 7.45 3.64 27.60
C VAL A 264 7.24 3.36 26.12
N PHE A 265 8.30 2.99 25.41
CA PHE A 265 8.21 2.59 24.02
C PHE A 265 7.28 1.37 23.87
N PRO A 266 6.25 1.45 23.00
CA PRO A 266 5.47 0.28 22.63
C PRO A 266 6.36 -0.77 21.99
N ARG A 267 6.08 -2.05 22.28
CA ARG A 267 6.84 -3.16 21.70
C ARG A 267 6.47 -3.33 20.23
N TYR A 268 7.46 -3.44 19.36
CA TYR A 268 7.25 -3.96 18.01
C TYR A 268 7.00 -5.48 18.03
N ASP A 269 5.82 -5.88 17.57
CA ASP A 269 5.46 -7.29 17.33
C ASP A 269 4.84 -7.40 15.94
N ARG A 270 5.67 -7.72 14.94
CA ARG A 270 5.30 -7.76 13.52
C ARG A 270 4.05 -8.61 13.25
N MET A 271 3.89 -9.75 13.91
CA MET A 271 2.75 -10.65 13.68
C MET A 271 1.48 -10.14 14.33
N ALA A 272 1.58 -9.51 15.50
CA ALA A 272 0.42 -8.85 16.12
C ALA A 272 -0.05 -7.66 15.27
N LEU A 273 0.89 -6.83 14.79
CA LEU A 273 0.58 -5.67 13.96
C LEU A 273 -0.03 -6.08 12.61
N LEU A 274 0.55 -7.09 11.94
CA LEU A 274 -0.01 -7.63 10.71
C LEU A 274 -1.41 -8.21 10.92
N TRP A 275 -1.64 -8.98 11.99
CA TRP A 275 -2.97 -9.51 12.28
C TRP A 275 -4.01 -8.40 12.44
N GLU A 276 -3.71 -7.39 13.26
CA GLU A 276 -4.62 -6.27 13.50
C GLU A 276 -4.84 -5.43 12.22
N ALA A 277 -3.81 -5.21 11.40
CA ALA A 277 -3.94 -4.53 10.13
C ALA A 277 -4.96 -5.21 9.21
N LEU A 278 -4.86 -6.54 9.06
CA LEU A 278 -5.80 -7.33 8.25
C LEU A 278 -7.21 -7.32 8.83
N VAL A 279 -7.35 -7.43 10.16
CA VAL A 279 -8.65 -7.37 10.85
C VAL A 279 -9.33 -6.02 10.65
N VAL A 280 -8.62 -4.92 10.88
CA VAL A 280 -9.11 -3.55 10.73
C VAL A 280 -9.57 -3.32 9.30
N MET A 281 -8.74 -3.67 8.32
CA MET A 281 -9.11 -3.44 6.93
C MET A 281 -10.33 -4.28 6.53
N MET A 282 -10.38 -5.57 6.89
CA MET A 282 -11.57 -6.39 6.64
C MET A 282 -12.82 -5.82 7.32
N ARG A 283 -12.72 -5.38 8.58
CA ARG A 283 -13.82 -4.81 9.35
C ARG A 283 -14.37 -3.55 8.70
N ASP A 284 -13.49 -2.60 8.39
CA ASP A 284 -13.86 -1.28 7.89
C ASP A 284 -14.39 -1.39 6.44
N PHE A 285 -13.74 -2.21 5.61
CA PHE A 285 -14.22 -2.50 4.26
C PHE A 285 -15.59 -3.19 4.25
N THR A 286 -15.78 -4.18 5.15
CA THR A 286 -17.10 -4.81 5.30
C THR A 286 -18.13 -3.79 5.78
N ALA A 287 -17.82 -2.93 6.76
CA ALA A 287 -18.77 -1.92 7.24
C ALA A 287 -19.24 -0.96 6.14
N ALA A 288 -18.33 -0.59 5.24
CA ALA A 288 -18.61 0.25 4.08
C ALA A 288 -19.48 -0.48 3.04
N CYS A 289 -19.06 -1.66 2.59
CA CYS A 289 -19.56 -2.25 1.35
C CYS A 289 -20.44 -3.50 1.52
N ALA A 290 -20.40 -4.16 2.68
CA ALA A 290 -21.07 -5.45 2.89
C ALA A 290 -21.80 -5.59 4.23
N THR A 291 -22.68 -6.59 4.28
CA THR A 291 -23.44 -6.95 5.49
C THR A 291 -22.81 -8.11 6.23
N ASP A 292 -22.41 -9.15 5.51
CA ASP A 292 -21.91 -10.40 6.09
C ASP A 292 -20.74 -10.95 5.26
N LEU A 293 -19.90 -11.76 5.91
CA LEU A 293 -18.75 -12.44 5.30
C LEU A 293 -19.01 -13.94 5.16
N PHE A 294 -18.57 -14.50 4.05
CA PHE A 294 -18.72 -15.91 3.68
C PHE A 294 -17.35 -16.54 3.45
N VAL A 295 -17.04 -17.60 4.19
CA VAL A 295 -15.77 -18.33 4.11
C VAL A 295 -15.97 -19.80 3.76
N ALA A 296 -15.06 -20.37 2.99
CA ALA A 296 -14.94 -21.83 2.84
C ALA A 296 -13.97 -22.37 3.90
N LEU A 297 -14.34 -23.45 4.59
CA LEU A 297 -13.46 -24.21 5.48
C LEU A 297 -13.04 -25.48 4.77
N LYS A 298 -11.83 -25.48 4.22
CA LYS A 298 -11.26 -26.60 3.46
C LYS A 298 -10.40 -27.51 4.33
N GLY A 299 -10.15 -27.14 5.58
CA GLY A 299 -9.33 -27.93 6.52
C GLY A 299 -7.82 -27.75 6.31
N ASP A 300 -7.42 -26.72 5.57
CA ASP A 300 -6.03 -26.35 5.33
C ASP A 300 -5.64 -25.07 6.09
N LEU A 301 -4.33 -24.76 6.09
CA LEU A 301 -3.79 -23.58 6.76
C LEU A 301 -4.50 -22.27 6.37
N ARG A 302 -4.65 -22.01 5.07
CA ARG A 302 -5.04 -20.69 4.57
C ARG A 302 -6.51 -20.41 4.82
N SER A 303 -7.38 -21.37 4.47
CA SER A 303 -8.80 -21.28 4.79
C SER A 303 -9.02 -21.15 6.30
N SER A 304 -8.17 -21.79 7.11
CA SER A 304 -8.25 -21.68 8.56
C SER A 304 -7.85 -20.30 9.08
N VAL A 305 -6.77 -19.71 8.57
CA VAL A 305 -6.34 -18.35 8.94
C VAL A 305 -7.38 -17.32 8.52
N VAL A 306 -7.87 -17.41 7.30
CA VAL A 306 -8.90 -16.49 6.79
C VAL A 306 -10.20 -16.57 7.58
N ALA A 307 -10.64 -17.76 7.98
CA ALA A 307 -11.83 -17.90 8.81
C ALA A 307 -11.65 -17.27 10.20
N ALA A 308 -10.44 -17.34 10.77
CA ALA A 308 -10.12 -16.68 12.04
C ALA A 308 -10.04 -15.15 11.90
N LEU A 309 -9.42 -14.64 10.84
CA LEU A 309 -9.43 -13.21 10.50
C LEU A 309 -10.85 -12.67 10.32
N ALA A 310 -11.68 -13.37 9.55
CA ALA A 310 -13.06 -13.00 9.32
C ALA A 310 -13.88 -13.00 10.63
N LEU A 311 -13.65 -13.96 11.52
CA LEU A 311 -14.28 -14.00 12.84
C LEU A 311 -13.91 -12.77 13.68
N ASP A 312 -12.63 -12.42 13.72
CA ASP A 312 -12.15 -11.28 14.51
C ASP A 312 -12.62 -9.94 13.92
N ALA A 313 -12.77 -9.85 12.59
CA ALA A 313 -13.22 -8.64 11.89
C ALA A 313 -14.72 -8.34 12.07
N VAL A 314 -15.61 -9.33 11.93
CA VAL A 314 -17.08 -9.09 11.90
C VAL A 314 -17.86 -9.78 13.02
N GLY A 315 -17.20 -10.65 13.79
CA GLY A 315 -17.82 -11.46 14.82
C GLY A 315 -18.66 -12.62 14.28
N PRO A 316 -19.06 -13.57 15.15
CA PRO A 316 -19.70 -14.82 14.74
C PRO A 316 -21.09 -14.64 14.13
N THR A 317 -21.77 -13.52 14.42
CA THR A 317 -23.13 -13.24 13.96
C THR A 317 -23.22 -12.79 12.51
N ARG A 318 -22.11 -12.27 11.96
CA ARG A 318 -22.01 -11.77 10.59
C ARG A 318 -21.09 -12.63 9.72
N LEU A 319 -20.70 -13.78 10.24
CA LEU A 319 -19.84 -14.75 9.57
C LEU A 319 -20.67 -15.99 9.22
N HIS A 320 -20.57 -16.43 7.98
CA HIS A 320 -21.14 -17.67 7.48
C HIS A 320 -20.02 -18.56 6.95
N ALA A 321 -19.96 -19.81 7.40
CA ALA A 321 -18.94 -20.75 7.00
C ALA A 321 -19.52 -21.95 6.27
N LEU A 322 -18.85 -22.35 5.18
CA LEU A 322 -19.13 -23.58 4.44
C LEU A 322 -18.00 -24.58 4.67
N VAL A 323 -18.25 -25.65 5.40
CA VAL A 323 -17.34 -26.80 5.46
C VAL A 323 -17.36 -27.52 4.13
N VAL A 324 -16.18 -27.73 3.53
CA VAL A 324 -16.02 -28.37 2.22
C VAL A 324 -15.33 -29.72 2.40
N ASP A 325 -15.97 -30.79 1.95
CA ASP A 325 -15.38 -32.13 1.92
C ASP A 325 -14.45 -32.27 0.69
N THR A 326 -13.15 -32.17 0.93
CA THR A 326 -12.09 -32.32 -0.11
C THR A 326 -11.68 -33.77 -0.35
N GLY A 327 -12.37 -34.74 0.28
CA GLY A 327 -12.15 -36.18 0.07
C GLY A 327 -11.17 -36.83 1.05
N ASP A 328 -10.42 -36.05 1.83
CA ASP A 328 -9.57 -36.55 2.91
C ASP A 328 -10.29 -36.46 4.27
N PRO A 329 -10.52 -37.59 4.96
CA PRO A 329 -11.21 -37.62 6.25
C PRO A 329 -10.54 -36.82 7.38
N GLU A 330 -9.21 -36.74 7.43
CA GLU A 330 -8.50 -35.98 8.47
C GLU A 330 -8.57 -34.48 8.20
N VAL A 331 -8.50 -34.07 6.93
CA VAL A 331 -8.71 -32.68 6.51
C VAL A 331 -10.14 -32.23 6.81
N LEU A 332 -11.14 -33.04 6.47
CA LEU A 332 -12.55 -32.76 6.79
C LEU A 332 -12.80 -32.67 8.30
N LYS A 333 -12.10 -33.49 9.09
CA LYS A 333 -12.18 -33.43 10.56
C LYS A 333 -11.64 -32.09 11.08
N ALA A 334 -10.50 -31.61 10.58
CA ALA A 334 -9.95 -30.31 10.95
C ALA A 334 -10.91 -29.16 10.59
N ALA A 335 -11.51 -29.18 9.39
CA ALA A 335 -12.51 -28.20 8.98
C ALA A 335 -13.73 -28.16 9.93
N ARG A 336 -14.24 -29.33 10.33
CA ARG A 336 -15.36 -29.44 11.28
C ARG A 336 -14.98 -29.02 12.71
N GLU A 337 -13.73 -29.25 13.13
CA GLU A 337 -13.22 -28.78 14.42
C GLU A 337 -13.18 -27.25 14.47
N GLN A 338 -12.65 -26.62 13.43
CA GLN A 338 -12.65 -25.16 13.32
C GLN A 338 -14.07 -24.59 13.28
N ALA A 339 -14.97 -25.18 12.48
CA ALA A 339 -16.35 -24.75 12.38
C ALA A 339 -17.05 -24.66 13.74
N ARG A 340 -16.78 -25.60 14.66
CA ARG A 340 -17.30 -25.57 16.03
C ARG A 340 -16.69 -24.45 16.87
N ALA A 341 -15.41 -24.13 16.64
CA ALA A 341 -14.71 -23.07 17.35
C ALA A 341 -15.17 -21.67 16.92
N LEU A 342 -15.53 -21.47 15.65
CA LEU A 342 -16.00 -20.19 15.11
C LEU A 342 -17.32 -19.72 15.74
N ARG A 343 -18.21 -20.65 16.11
CA ARG A 343 -19.58 -20.36 16.61
C ARG A 343 -20.41 -19.49 15.64
N ALA A 344 -20.10 -19.58 14.35
CA ALA A 344 -20.76 -18.90 13.25
C ALA A 344 -21.95 -19.71 12.69
N ASP A 345 -22.68 -19.18 11.70
CA ASP A 345 -23.63 -19.98 10.90
C ASP A 345 -22.84 -20.92 9.99
N VAL A 346 -22.89 -22.22 10.29
CA VAL A 346 -22.13 -23.25 9.57
C VAL A 346 -23.05 -24.16 8.80
N ARG A 347 -22.68 -24.43 7.56
CA ARG A 347 -23.27 -25.46 6.71
C ARG A 347 -22.15 -26.30 6.11
N GLU A 348 -22.51 -27.46 5.59
CA GLU A 348 -21.54 -28.43 5.05
C GLU A 348 -21.93 -28.80 3.61
N LEU A 349 -20.92 -28.94 2.75
CA LEU A 349 -21.02 -29.47 1.40
C LEU A 349 -20.36 -30.85 1.39
N THR A 350 -21.17 -31.90 1.25
CA THR A 350 -20.69 -33.28 1.38
C THR A 350 -20.06 -33.80 0.09
N ALA A 351 -19.19 -34.80 0.18
CA ALA A 351 -18.61 -35.42 -1.02
C ALA A 351 -19.68 -35.92 -2.01
N SER A 352 -20.80 -36.45 -1.52
CA SER A 352 -21.91 -36.90 -2.38
C SER A 352 -22.59 -35.76 -3.14
N GLU A 353 -22.71 -34.57 -2.55
CA GLU A 353 -23.24 -33.39 -3.21
C GLU A 353 -22.27 -32.88 -4.27
N ILE A 354 -20.97 -32.82 -3.94
CA ILE A 354 -19.89 -32.43 -4.86
C ILE A 354 -19.90 -33.36 -6.08
N THR A 355 -19.80 -34.68 -5.88
CA THR A 355 -19.81 -35.66 -6.97
C THR A 355 -21.05 -35.53 -7.86
N ARG A 356 -22.22 -35.26 -7.27
CA ARG A 356 -23.46 -35.05 -8.05
C ARG A 356 -23.37 -33.80 -8.91
N VAL A 357 -22.94 -32.66 -8.35
CA VAL A 357 -22.83 -31.40 -9.12
C VAL A 357 -21.79 -31.53 -10.23
N LEU A 358 -20.62 -32.11 -9.94
CA LEU A 358 -19.59 -32.35 -10.96
C LEU A 358 -20.11 -33.25 -12.08
N ARG A 359 -20.86 -34.31 -11.76
CA ARG A 359 -21.52 -35.15 -12.76
C ARG A 359 -22.51 -34.38 -13.62
N ASP A 360 -23.40 -33.62 -12.98
CA ASP A 360 -24.44 -32.87 -13.68
C ASP A 360 -23.84 -31.78 -14.61
N MET A 361 -22.64 -31.29 -14.28
CA MET A 361 -21.86 -30.35 -15.11
C MET A 361 -20.95 -31.04 -16.14
N GLY A 362 -20.85 -32.38 -16.14
CA GLY A 362 -19.95 -33.12 -17.04
C GLY A 362 -18.47 -33.03 -16.70
N LEU A 363 -18.14 -32.75 -15.43
CA LEU A 363 -16.79 -32.55 -14.91
C LEU A 363 -16.27 -33.74 -14.08
N GLU A 364 -16.71 -34.97 -14.36
CA GLU A 364 -16.32 -36.15 -13.55
C GLU A 364 -14.82 -36.51 -13.61
N GLY A 365 -14.07 -35.92 -14.55
CA GLY A 365 -12.64 -36.20 -14.77
C GLY A 365 -11.66 -35.21 -14.14
N ILE A 366 -12.13 -34.17 -13.45
CA ILE A 366 -11.27 -33.23 -12.72
C ILE A 366 -10.80 -33.83 -11.40
N ASP A 367 -9.69 -33.32 -10.84
CA ASP A 367 -9.29 -33.69 -9.49
C ASP A 367 -10.41 -33.38 -8.48
N PHE A 368 -10.65 -34.28 -7.53
CA PHE A 368 -11.79 -34.14 -6.62
C PHE A 368 -11.66 -32.91 -5.72
N SER A 369 -10.45 -32.56 -5.27
CA SER A 369 -10.21 -31.38 -4.44
C SER A 369 -10.45 -30.10 -5.24
N GLU A 370 -9.93 -30.01 -6.47
CA GLU A 370 -10.20 -28.89 -7.38
C GLU A 370 -11.71 -28.76 -7.67
N GLY A 371 -12.38 -29.89 -7.89
CA GLY A 371 -13.83 -29.92 -8.08
C GLY A 371 -14.63 -29.51 -6.83
N ALA A 372 -14.16 -29.86 -5.64
CA ALA A 372 -14.75 -29.45 -4.38
C ALA A 372 -14.66 -27.93 -4.20
N GLU A 373 -13.53 -27.30 -4.54
CA GLU A 373 -13.37 -25.85 -4.52
C GLU A 373 -14.32 -25.14 -5.50
N LEU A 374 -14.45 -25.66 -6.73
CA LEU A 374 -15.39 -25.11 -7.71
C LEU A 374 -16.84 -25.15 -7.21
N VAL A 375 -17.28 -26.29 -6.67
CA VAL A 375 -18.65 -26.42 -6.15
C VAL A 375 -18.86 -25.57 -4.91
N ALA A 376 -17.84 -25.43 -4.06
CA ALA A 376 -17.87 -24.53 -2.91
C ALA A 376 -18.04 -23.06 -3.34
N ASN A 377 -17.28 -22.60 -4.32
CA ASN A 377 -17.40 -21.25 -4.89
C ASN A 377 -18.84 -21.00 -5.42
N LEU A 378 -19.39 -21.93 -6.22
CA LEU A 378 -20.78 -21.84 -6.70
C LEU A 378 -21.79 -21.76 -5.55
N ARG A 379 -21.57 -22.53 -4.47
CA ARG A 379 -22.44 -22.55 -3.29
C ARG A 379 -22.38 -21.23 -2.53
N LEU A 380 -21.19 -20.67 -2.34
CA LEU A 380 -20.98 -19.39 -1.66
C LEU A 380 -21.61 -18.25 -2.45
N LYS A 381 -21.42 -18.19 -3.77
CA LYS A 381 -22.07 -17.19 -4.64
C LYS A 381 -23.60 -17.25 -4.58
N ALA A 382 -24.16 -18.46 -4.55
CA ALA A 382 -25.59 -18.62 -4.38
C ALA A 382 -26.05 -18.09 -3.02
N TRP A 383 -25.28 -18.30 -1.95
CA TRP A 383 -25.62 -17.80 -0.62
C TRP A 383 -25.48 -16.30 -0.49
N THR A 384 -24.38 -15.68 -0.93
CA THR A 384 -24.24 -14.23 -0.87
C THR A 384 -25.42 -13.55 -1.57
N ARG A 385 -25.88 -14.10 -2.70
CA ARG A 385 -27.09 -13.61 -3.37
C ARG A 385 -28.38 -13.79 -2.57
N MET A 386 -28.52 -14.89 -1.83
CA MET A 386 -29.70 -15.14 -0.97
C MET A 386 -29.72 -14.29 0.30
N PHE A 387 -28.54 -13.96 0.84
CA PHE A 387 -28.40 -13.21 2.09
C PHE A 387 -28.35 -11.70 1.89
N SER A 388 -27.99 -11.24 0.68
CA SER A 388 -27.97 -9.82 0.34
C SER A 388 -29.33 -9.15 0.62
N ARG A 389 -29.31 -7.98 1.26
CA ARG A 389 -30.51 -7.18 1.61
C ARG A 389 -30.31 -5.74 1.16
N ASP A 390 -31.35 -5.14 0.58
CA ASP A 390 -31.35 -3.75 0.12
C ASP A 390 -30.14 -3.44 -0.82
N GLU A 391 -29.39 -2.37 -0.55
CA GLU A 391 -28.24 -1.90 -1.34
C GLU A 391 -26.89 -2.53 -0.93
N LYS A 392 -26.82 -3.21 0.23
CA LYS A 392 -25.57 -3.81 0.72
C LYS A 392 -25.50 -5.31 0.39
N THR A 393 -24.43 -5.72 -0.27
CA THR A 393 -24.16 -7.12 -0.63
C THR A 393 -23.53 -7.88 0.54
N CYS A 394 -23.20 -9.16 0.32
CA CYS A 394 -22.33 -9.94 1.19
C CYS A 394 -21.05 -10.29 0.42
N PHE A 395 -19.94 -10.49 1.12
CA PHE A 395 -18.66 -10.83 0.49
C PHE A 395 -18.22 -12.26 0.74
N ILE A 396 -17.68 -12.88 -0.30
CA ILE A 396 -16.88 -14.10 -0.24
C ILE A 396 -15.45 -13.70 0.07
N VAL A 397 -14.89 -14.28 1.13
CA VAL A 397 -13.51 -14.09 1.53
C VAL A 397 -12.68 -15.26 1.00
N GLY A 398 -11.71 -14.95 0.14
CA GLY A 398 -10.78 -15.87 -0.46
C GLY A 398 -9.57 -16.16 0.42
N ASP A 399 -8.96 -17.33 0.25
CA ASP A 399 -7.80 -17.79 1.01
C ASP A 399 -6.48 -17.72 0.23
N GLN A 400 -6.46 -16.98 -0.87
CA GLN A 400 -5.27 -16.79 -1.69
C GLN A 400 -4.24 -15.89 -0.98
N ASP A 401 -2.99 -16.37 -0.93
CA ASP A 401 -1.84 -15.64 -0.39
C ASP A 401 -0.96 -15.03 -1.50
N LYS A 402 -0.05 -14.12 -1.14
CA LYS A 402 0.85 -13.45 -2.10
C LYS A 402 1.69 -14.45 -2.89
N THR A 403 2.20 -15.48 -2.22
CA THR A 403 2.98 -16.57 -2.84
C THR A 403 2.17 -17.32 -3.90
N LEU A 404 0.88 -17.59 -3.63
CA LEU A 404 -0.02 -18.25 -4.55
C LEU A 404 -0.27 -17.37 -5.79
N PHE A 405 -0.62 -16.11 -5.61
CA PHE A 405 -0.83 -15.17 -6.72
C PHE A 405 0.46 -14.94 -7.54
N ALA A 406 1.61 -15.01 -6.89
CA ALA A 406 2.89 -14.92 -7.56
C ALA A 406 3.19 -16.15 -8.44
N LEU A 407 2.90 -17.37 -7.96
CA LEU A 407 3.55 -18.57 -8.52
C LEU A 407 2.63 -19.71 -9.00
N GLU A 408 1.32 -19.67 -8.71
CA GLU A 408 0.44 -20.81 -8.93
C GLU A 408 -0.81 -20.42 -9.77
N PRO A 409 -1.13 -21.18 -10.84
CA PRO A 409 -2.26 -20.85 -11.73
C PRO A 409 -3.63 -21.08 -11.08
N ASN A 410 -3.67 -21.87 -9.99
CA ASN A 410 -4.90 -22.25 -9.28
C ASN A 410 -5.52 -21.08 -8.48
N ALA A 411 -4.88 -19.91 -8.44
CA ALA A 411 -5.42 -18.70 -7.82
C ALA A 411 -6.82 -18.29 -8.29
N SER A 412 -7.15 -18.67 -9.53
CA SER A 412 -8.40 -18.32 -10.19
C SER A 412 -9.59 -19.24 -9.87
N VAL A 413 -9.40 -20.32 -9.09
CA VAL A 413 -10.48 -21.30 -8.82
C VAL A 413 -11.57 -20.73 -7.90
N MET A 414 -11.18 -19.89 -6.94
CA MET A 414 -12.11 -19.21 -6.03
C MET A 414 -12.28 -17.74 -6.44
N ASP A 415 -13.46 -17.43 -6.98
CA ASP A 415 -13.87 -16.08 -7.36
C ASP A 415 -14.41 -15.37 -6.11
N ALA A 416 -13.48 -14.88 -5.30
CA ALA A 416 -13.74 -14.17 -4.06
C ALA A 416 -13.94 -12.66 -4.32
N ASP A 417 -14.62 -11.98 -3.39
CA ASP A 417 -14.75 -10.52 -3.46
C ASP A 417 -13.53 -9.84 -2.82
N ILE A 418 -12.98 -10.44 -1.75
CA ILE A 418 -11.77 -9.97 -1.06
C ILE A 418 -10.83 -11.15 -0.76
N ALA A 419 -9.52 -10.94 -0.79
CA ALA A 419 -8.51 -11.91 -0.35
C ALA A 419 -7.55 -11.28 0.67
N PRO A 420 -7.82 -11.39 1.99
CA PRO A 420 -7.05 -10.70 3.03
C PRO A 420 -5.59 -11.16 3.16
N LEU A 421 -5.23 -12.31 2.57
CA LEU A 421 -3.84 -12.78 2.54
C LEU A 421 -3.12 -12.42 1.24
N GLY A 422 -3.78 -11.74 0.30
CA GLY A 422 -3.29 -11.56 -1.06
C GLY A 422 -1.97 -10.79 -1.18
N ASP A 423 -1.61 -10.02 -0.16
CA ASP A 423 -0.32 -9.33 -0.04
C ASP A 423 0.53 -9.84 1.14
N VAL A 424 0.23 -11.05 1.64
CA VAL A 424 0.96 -11.72 2.71
C VAL A 424 1.66 -12.97 2.15
N TYR A 425 2.96 -13.07 2.35
CA TYR A 425 3.73 -14.27 1.96
C TYR A 425 3.31 -15.50 2.77
N ARG A 426 3.37 -16.69 2.17
CA ARG A 426 2.90 -17.93 2.82
C ARG A 426 3.68 -18.27 4.07
N THR A 427 4.97 -17.94 4.13
CA THR A 427 5.77 -17.98 5.37
C THR A 427 5.13 -17.19 6.50
N ASP A 428 4.65 -15.97 6.22
CA ASP A 428 3.95 -15.14 7.19
C ASP A 428 2.56 -15.65 7.52
N VAL A 429 1.85 -16.31 6.58
CA VAL A 429 0.59 -16.98 6.89
C VAL A 429 0.77 -18.07 7.96
N ILE A 430 1.87 -18.84 7.89
CA ILE A 430 2.22 -19.82 8.92
C ILE A 430 2.48 -19.12 10.26
N ALA A 431 3.26 -18.03 10.24
CA ALA A 431 3.59 -17.28 11.44
C ALA A 431 2.34 -16.62 12.09
N LEU A 432 1.41 -16.08 11.29
CA LEU A 432 0.13 -15.56 11.74
C LEU A 432 -0.73 -16.64 12.40
N ALA A 433 -0.80 -17.84 11.80
CA ALA A 433 -1.54 -18.95 12.40
C ALA A 433 -0.99 -19.30 13.79
N LEU A 434 0.34 -19.45 13.90
CA LEU A 434 1.00 -19.75 15.16
C LEU A 434 0.80 -18.64 16.19
N HIS A 435 0.92 -17.37 15.79
CA HIS A 435 0.65 -16.22 16.65
C HIS A 435 -0.79 -16.26 17.17
N ARG A 436 -1.78 -16.39 16.29
CA ARG A 436 -3.20 -16.39 16.64
C ARG A 436 -3.60 -17.54 17.56
N MET A 437 -2.95 -18.70 17.41
CA MET A 437 -3.15 -19.86 18.28
C MET A 437 -2.70 -19.61 19.74
N THR A 438 -1.81 -18.65 19.99
CA THR A 438 -1.44 -18.25 21.36
C THR A 438 -2.55 -17.50 22.08
N ILE A 439 -3.48 -16.89 21.33
CA ILE A 439 -4.59 -16.09 21.84
C ILE A 439 -5.84 -16.97 22.05
N SER A 440 -6.18 -17.81 21.07
CA SER A 440 -7.27 -18.78 21.22
C SER A 440 -7.11 -20.00 20.31
N SER A 441 -7.79 -21.10 20.66
CA SER A 441 -7.77 -22.36 19.90
C SER A 441 -8.71 -22.37 18.69
N VAL A 442 -8.90 -21.23 18.01
CA VAL A 442 -9.83 -21.13 16.87
C VAL A 442 -9.28 -21.82 15.62
N ILE A 443 -7.96 -21.78 15.42
CA ILE A 443 -7.26 -22.51 14.35
C ILE A 443 -6.85 -23.89 14.89
N PRO A 444 -7.30 -25.00 14.26
CA PRO A 444 -6.91 -26.35 14.70
C PRO A 444 -5.40 -26.59 14.47
N PRO A 445 -4.64 -27.13 15.44
CA PRO A 445 -3.20 -27.36 15.28
C PRO A 445 -2.82 -28.25 14.08
N ALA A 446 -3.71 -29.14 13.66
CA ALA A 446 -3.48 -30.06 12.55
C ALA A 446 -3.26 -29.34 11.21
N VAL A 447 -3.75 -28.11 11.03
CA VAL A 447 -3.69 -27.39 9.75
C VAL A 447 -2.34 -26.70 9.51
N VAL A 448 -1.53 -26.50 10.55
CA VAL A 448 -0.26 -25.75 10.45
C VAL A 448 0.72 -26.38 9.46
N GLY A 449 0.74 -27.70 9.34
CA GLY A 449 1.63 -28.43 8.43
C GLY A 449 1.10 -28.65 7.01
N THR A 450 -0.15 -28.25 6.72
CA THR A 450 -0.83 -28.61 5.48
C THR A 450 -0.55 -27.68 4.31
N TYR A 451 0.18 -26.58 4.52
CA TYR A 451 0.54 -25.64 3.45
C TYR A 451 1.30 -26.33 2.32
N GLU A 452 1.19 -25.87 1.09
CA GLU A 452 1.96 -26.43 -0.03
C GLU A 452 3.13 -25.52 -0.40
N VAL A 453 4.14 -26.09 -1.05
CA VAL A 453 5.28 -25.32 -1.57
C VAL A 453 5.27 -25.43 -3.09
N PRO A 454 5.23 -24.31 -3.84
CA PRO A 454 5.24 -24.34 -5.29
C PRO A 454 6.44 -25.13 -5.82
N SER A 455 6.21 -26.02 -6.78
CA SER A 455 7.29 -26.80 -7.41
C SER A 455 8.00 -25.96 -8.48
N LEU A 456 9.25 -25.60 -8.22
CA LEU A 456 10.12 -24.83 -9.12
C LEU A 456 11.50 -25.50 -9.26
N ALA A 457 12.14 -25.28 -10.42
CA ALA A 457 13.51 -25.74 -10.63
C ALA A 457 14.47 -25.05 -9.65
N GLY A 458 15.51 -25.76 -9.19
CA GLY A 458 16.47 -25.22 -8.21
C GLY A 458 15.96 -25.13 -6.77
N LEU A 459 14.69 -25.45 -6.50
CA LEU A 459 14.15 -25.37 -5.14
C LEU A 459 14.73 -26.43 -4.20
N ASP A 460 15.05 -27.62 -4.73
CA ASP A 460 15.64 -28.70 -3.92
C ASP A 460 17.02 -28.35 -3.34
N THR A 461 17.75 -27.40 -3.95
CA THR A 461 19.05 -26.94 -3.46
C THR A 461 18.94 -25.84 -2.41
N ALA A 462 17.77 -25.22 -2.26
CA ALA A 462 17.53 -24.17 -1.26
C ALA A 462 17.33 -24.71 0.17
N GLY A 463 17.04 -26.00 0.32
CA GLY A 463 16.92 -26.61 1.64
C GLY A 463 16.40 -28.04 1.65
N ILE A 464 16.64 -28.74 2.75
CA ILE A 464 16.17 -30.12 2.96
C ILE A 464 14.76 -30.19 3.56
N THR A 465 14.32 -29.13 4.25
CA THR A 465 12.99 -29.07 4.87
C THR A 465 12.01 -28.29 4.00
N LYS A 466 10.72 -28.55 4.20
CA LYS A 466 9.63 -27.85 3.50
C LYS A 466 9.61 -26.36 3.84
N GLU A 467 9.88 -26.05 5.10
CA GLU A 467 9.98 -24.69 5.66
C GLU A 467 11.14 -23.92 5.02
N ALA A 468 12.33 -24.53 4.90
CA ALA A 468 13.49 -23.88 4.31
C ALA A 468 13.27 -23.55 2.83
N ARG A 469 12.65 -24.47 2.08
CA ARG A 469 12.30 -24.27 0.67
C ARG A 469 11.30 -23.13 0.48
N LEU A 470 10.24 -23.11 1.30
CA LEU A 470 9.25 -22.04 1.25
C LEU A 470 9.88 -20.69 1.62
N GLY A 471 10.72 -20.65 2.66
CA GLY A 471 11.43 -19.46 3.09
C GLY A 471 12.33 -18.87 2.01
N ALA A 472 13.11 -19.72 1.32
CA ALA A 472 13.94 -19.27 0.21
C ALA A 472 13.11 -18.70 -0.97
N LEU A 473 11.97 -19.31 -1.26
CA LEU A 473 11.08 -18.88 -2.34
C LEU A 473 10.39 -17.54 -2.03
N ASP A 474 9.83 -17.37 -0.82
CA ASP A 474 9.23 -16.11 -0.40
C ASP A 474 10.30 -15.00 -0.27
N ALA A 475 11.50 -15.33 0.21
CA ALA A 475 12.61 -14.37 0.28
C ALA A 475 13.04 -13.89 -1.12
N MET A 476 13.10 -14.78 -2.11
CA MET A 476 13.40 -14.37 -3.49
C MET A 476 12.32 -13.47 -4.08
N LEU A 477 11.04 -13.76 -3.81
CA LEU A 477 9.95 -12.87 -4.21
C LEU A 477 10.10 -11.49 -3.55
N LEU A 478 10.40 -11.44 -2.25
CA LEU A 478 10.59 -10.20 -1.51
C LEU A 478 11.74 -9.35 -2.07
N LEU A 479 12.89 -9.99 -2.33
CA LEU A 479 14.05 -9.30 -2.90
C LEU A 479 13.74 -8.77 -4.31
N TYR A 480 13.03 -9.54 -5.13
CA TYR A 480 12.72 -9.15 -6.50
C TYR A 480 11.62 -8.08 -6.60
N ILE A 481 10.57 -8.19 -5.78
CA ILE A 481 9.39 -7.33 -5.84
C ILE A 481 9.64 -6.09 -4.98
N GLU A 482 9.64 -6.21 -3.66
CA GLU A 482 9.74 -5.10 -2.71
C GLU A 482 11.10 -4.40 -2.81
N GLN A 483 12.20 -5.15 -2.78
CA GLN A 483 13.55 -4.56 -2.85
C GLN A 483 14.01 -4.23 -4.28
N SER A 484 13.19 -4.56 -5.30
CA SER A 484 13.49 -4.30 -6.72
C SER A 484 14.87 -4.80 -7.18
N MET A 485 15.37 -5.88 -6.57
CA MET A 485 16.68 -6.46 -6.88
C MET A 485 16.70 -7.04 -8.30
N PRO A 486 17.67 -6.66 -9.16
CA PRO A 486 17.79 -7.23 -10.50
C PRO A 486 18.03 -8.74 -10.49
N LEU A 487 17.58 -9.46 -11.54
CA LEU A 487 17.76 -10.91 -11.66
C LEU A 487 19.24 -11.35 -11.54
N SER A 488 20.19 -10.57 -12.07
CA SER A 488 21.62 -10.87 -11.96
C SER A 488 22.08 -10.91 -10.51
N GLU A 489 21.69 -9.93 -9.69
CA GLU A 489 22.04 -9.86 -8.27
C GLU A 489 21.29 -10.95 -7.48
N LEU A 490 20.03 -11.19 -7.81
CA LEU A 490 19.22 -12.25 -7.20
C LEU A 490 19.82 -13.65 -7.45
N ALA A 491 20.43 -13.86 -8.62
CA ALA A 491 21.07 -15.13 -8.96
C ALA A 491 22.40 -15.35 -8.20
N GLU A 492 23.09 -14.28 -7.84
CA GLU A 492 24.27 -14.31 -6.97
C GLU A 492 23.87 -14.50 -5.50
N HIS A 493 22.72 -13.93 -5.10
CA HIS A 493 22.14 -14.09 -3.78
C HIS A 493 21.90 -15.58 -3.48
N GLU A 494 22.52 -16.08 -2.41
CA GLU A 494 22.54 -17.50 -2.02
C GLU A 494 23.06 -18.49 -3.09
N SER A 495 23.66 -17.99 -4.18
CA SER A 495 24.21 -18.79 -5.28
C SER A 495 23.22 -19.81 -5.89
N ASN A 496 21.93 -19.45 -5.97
CA ASN A 496 20.89 -20.32 -6.53
C ASN A 496 20.26 -19.73 -7.81
N THR A 497 21.10 -19.60 -8.83
CA THR A 497 20.75 -19.12 -10.17
C THR A 497 19.50 -19.79 -10.76
N THR A 498 19.42 -21.12 -10.67
CA THR A 498 18.30 -21.88 -11.26
C THR A 498 16.97 -21.54 -10.60
N LEU A 499 16.96 -21.33 -9.28
CA LEU A 499 15.75 -20.94 -8.57
C LEU A 499 15.35 -19.50 -8.89
N ALA A 500 16.30 -18.57 -8.92
CA ALA A 500 16.04 -17.17 -9.26
C ALA A 500 15.38 -17.03 -10.64
N GLU A 501 15.94 -17.68 -11.66
CA GLU A 501 15.36 -17.71 -13.02
C GLU A 501 13.96 -18.35 -13.02
N ALA A 502 13.77 -19.45 -12.28
CA ALA A 502 12.49 -20.14 -12.22
C ALA A 502 11.41 -19.30 -11.52
N VAL A 503 11.74 -18.59 -10.44
CA VAL A 503 10.84 -17.68 -9.72
C VAL A 503 10.42 -16.52 -10.62
N CYS A 504 11.37 -15.80 -11.22
CA CYS A 504 11.05 -14.66 -12.09
C CYS A 504 10.26 -15.10 -13.34
N SER A 505 10.62 -16.25 -13.94
CA SER A 505 9.87 -16.80 -15.09
C SER A 505 8.44 -17.16 -14.69
N ARG A 506 8.26 -17.86 -13.55
CA ARG A 506 6.92 -18.24 -13.09
C ARG A 506 6.09 -17.02 -12.70
N LEU A 507 6.67 -16.04 -12.00
CA LEU A 507 6.00 -14.79 -11.67
C LEU A 507 5.43 -14.13 -12.93
N ARG A 508 6.17 -14.12 -14.03
CA ARG A 508 5.67 -13.61 -15.30
C ARG A 508 4.59 -14.50 -15.93
N GLU A 509 4.74 -15.82 -15.90
CA GLU A 509 3.72 -16.73 -16.42
C GLU A 509 2.36 -16.51 -15.73
N MET A 510 2.38 -16.10 -14.46
CA MET A 510 1.18 -15.83 -13.66
C MET A 510 0.55 -14.45 -13.91
N GLU A 511 1.13 -13.60 -14.77
CA GLU A 511 0.68 -12.23 -15.01
C GLU A 511 -0.79 -12.12 -15.41
N LEU A 512 -1.28 -12.99 -16.32
CA LEU A 512 -2.69 -13.01 -16.71
C LEU A 512 -3.62 -13.39 -15.54
N TYR A 513 -3.19 -14.34 -14.71
CA TYR A 513 -3.99 -14.78 -13.55
C TYR A 513 -4.07 -13.67 -12.49
N ARG A 514 -2.98 -12.93 -12.29
CA ARG A 514 -2.94 -11.78 -11.37
C ARG A 514 -3.87 -10.64 -11.78
N ARG A 515 -4.22 -10.50 -13.07
CA ARG A 515 -5.21 -9.50 -13.51
C ARG A 515 -6.64 -9.79 -13.02
N HIS A 516 -6.88 -10.98 -12.48
CA HIS A 516 -8.16 -11.40 -11.93
C HIS A 516 -8.13 -11.50 -10.39
N MET A 517 -7.12 -10.88 -9.74
CA MET A 517 -7.09 -10.81 -8.28
C MET A 517 -8.32 -10.06 -7.75
N PRO A 518 -8.90 -10.51 -6.62
CA PRO A 518 -9.93 -9.77 -5.91
C PRO A 518 -9.33 -8.53 -5.25
N LEU A 519 -10.13 -7.80 -4.46
CA LEU A 519 -9.58 -6.74 -3.61
C LEU A 519 -8.65 -7.35 -2.54
N ILE A 520 -7.48 -6.74 -2.36
CA ILE A 520 -6.41 -7.23 -1.50
C ILE A 520 -5.97 -6.10 -0.55
N PRO A 521 -5.77 -6.37 0.75
CA PRO A 521 -5.04 -5.44 1.63
C PRO A 521 -3.63 -5.24 1.15
N ILE A 522 -3.20 -3.99 1.09
CA ILE A 522 -1.79 -3.64 0.91
C ILE A 522 -1.14 -3.59 2.30
N VAL A 523 -0.19 -4.49 2.51
CA VAL A 523 0.62 -4.61 3.74
C VAL A 523 2.10 -4.83 3.42
N SER A 524 2.52 -4.46 2.22
CA SER A 524 3.90 -4.48 1.76
C SER A 524 4.25 -3.16 1.06
N SER A 525 5.53 -2.81 1.02
CA SER A 525 6.02 -1.62 0.30
C SER A 525 5.77 -1.67 -1.21
N LYS A 526 5.61 -2.87 -1.78
CA LYS A 526 5.31 -3.07 -3.19
C LYS A 526 4.44 -4.29 -3.44
N THR A 527 3.28 -4.04 -4.03
CA THR A 527 2.29 -5.06 -4.37
C THR A 527 2.64 -5.81 -5.66
N LEU A 528 1.98 -6.95 -5.86
CA LEU A 528 2.04 -7.67 -7.13
C LEU A 528 1.41 -6.89 -8.31
N ALA A 529 0.51 -5.95 -8.02
CA ALA A 529 -0.10 -5.09 -9.04
C ALA A 529 0.86 -4.01 -9.53
N GLU A 530 1.69 -3.47 -8.64
CA GLU A 530 2.75 -2.51 -8.98
C GLU A 530 3.94 -3.19 -9.66
N ALA A 531 4.23 -4.44 -9.33
CA ALA A 531 5.27 -5.25 -9.99
C ALA A 531 4.83 -5.87 -11.33
N ALA A 532 3.71 -5.41 -11.90
CA ALA A 532 3.05 -6.10 -13.00
C ALA A 532 3.70 -5.82 -14.37
N TRP A 533 3.74 -6.85 -15.21
CA TRP A 533 4.28 -6.80 -16.56
C TRP A 533 3.18 -6.65 -17.61
N PRO A 534 3.46 -6.05 -18.80
CA PRO A 534 2.50 -6.13 -19.89
C PRO A 534 2.30 -7.59 -20.31
N ILE A 535 1.04 -8.03 -20.40
CA ILE A 535 0.68 -9.46 -20.64
C ILE A 535 1.31 -9.99 -21.94
N THR A 536 1.28 -9.19 -23.01
CA THR A 536 1.80 -9.56 -24.33
C THR A 536 3.24 -9.09 -24.56
N PHE A 537 3.98 -8.80 -23.49
CA PHE A 537 5.37 -8.35 -23.59
C PHE A 537 6.28 -9.52 -23.95
N ALA A 538 7.11 -9.37 -24.98
CA ALA A 538 7.98 -10.45 -25.47
C ALA A 538 9.34 -10.50 -24.76
N TRP A 539 9.85 -9.35 -24.31
CA TRP A 539 11.16 -9.24 -23.64
C TRP A 539 11.25 -10.20 -22.47
N ARG A 540 12.39 -10.88 -22.28
CA ARG A 540 12.65 -11.75 -21.13
C ARG A 540 13.86 -11.21 -20.40
N ASP A 541 13.77 -11.15 -19.09
CA ASP A 541 14.95 -10.83 -18.29
C ASP A 541 15.95 -11.98 -18.38
N HIS A 542 17.22 -11.66 -18.25
CA HIS A 542 18.31 -12.61 -18.27
C HIS A 542 19.42 -12.10 -17.35
N ILE A 543 20.23 -13.04 -16.86
CA ILE A 543 21.40 -12.72 -16.06
C ILE A 543 22.43 -12.05 -16.96
N ARG A 544 22.82 -10.84 -16.59
CA ARG A 544 23.79 -10.01 -17.31
C ARG A 544 25.16 -10.16 -16.71
N ASP A 545 26.18 -10.16 -17.56
CA ASP A 545 27.56 -10.11 -17.11
C ASP A 545 28.03 -8.66 -16.91
N GLN A 546 29.17 -8.51 -16.23
CA GLN A 546 29.75 -7.19 -15.96
C GLN A 546 30.04 -6.39 -17.24
N ALA A 547 30.37 -7.07 -18.35
CA ALA A 547 30.68 -6.40 -19.61
C ALA A 547 29.43 -5.78 -20.24
N GLU A 548 28.26 -6.43 -20.12
CA GLU A 548 26.98 -5.89 -20.57
C GLU A 548 26.60 -4.63 -19.78
N TYR A 549 26.84 -4.61 -18.46
CA TYR A 549 26.64 -3.41 -17.62
C TYR A 549 27.58 -2.27 -18.01
N GLU A 550 28.89 -2.54 -18.16
CA GLU A 550 29.87 -1.54 -18.57
C GLU A 550 29.53 -0.94 -19.95
N GLN A 551 29.05 -1.77 -20.87
CA GLN A 551 28.60 -1.32 -22.19
C GLN A 551 27.36 -0.41 -22.09
N ALA A 552 26.39 -0.77 -21.25
CA ALA A 552 25.18 0.03 -21.04
C ALA A 552 25.50 1.40 -20.41
N GLU A 553 26.35 1.43 -19.37
CA GLU A 553 26.82 2.68 -18.74
C GLU A 553 27.55 3.57 -19.74
N SER A 554 28.44 3.00 -20.57
CA SER A 554 29.11 3.77 -21.63
C SER A 554 28.14 4.35 -22.68
N VAL A 555 27.00 3.69 -22.93
CA VAL A 555 25.94 4.25 -23.78
C VAL A 555 25.23 5.40 -23.05
N ARG A 556 24.88 5.22 -21.77
CA ARG A 556 24.23 6.24 -20.93
C ARG A 556 25.05 7.52 -20.86
N GLU A 557 26.34 7.42 -20.51
CA GLU A 557 27.27 8.56 -20.46
C GLU A 557 27.34 9.31 -21.80
N ARG A 558 27.34 8.59 -22.93
CA ARG A 558 27.34 9.20 -24.26
C ARG A 558 26.03 9.91 -24.57
N LEU A 559 24.90 9.37 -24.14
CA LEU A 559 23.59 10.00 -24.32
C LEU A 559 23.45 11.25 -23.45
N GLU A 560 23.89 11.20 -22.19
CA GLU A 560 23.92 12.36 -21.30
C GLU A 560 24.81 13.47 -21.86
N HIS A 561 26.00 13.09 -22.37
CA HIS A 561 26.89 14.04 -23.02
C HIS A 561 26.24 14.67 -24.26
N ALA A 562 25.63 13.86 -25.13
CA ALA A 562 24.92 14.36 -26.31
C ALA A 562 23.75 15.29 -25.94
N ALA A 563 22.97 14.95 -24.91
CA ALA A 563 21.87 15.78 -24.43
C ALA A 563 22.36 17.17 -23.98
N THR A 564 23.50 17.25 -23.29
CA THR A 564 24.10 18.54 -22.90
C THR A 564 24.60 19.36 -24.10
N GLU A 565 25.03 18.73 -25.19
CA GLU A 565 25.43 19.42 -26.43
C GLU A 565 24.22 19.93 -27.22
N PHE A 566 23.11 19.19 -27.26
CA PHE A 566 21.87 19.59 -27.93
C PHE A 566 21.13 20.75 -27.22
N VAL A 567 21.28 20.88 -25.89
CA VAL A 567 20.58 21.89 -25.06
C VAL A 567 21.44 23.15 -24.81
N SER A 568 22.39 23.48 -25.69
CA SER A 568 23.14 24.74 -25.55
C SER A 568 22.22 25.96 -25.85
N PRO A 569 22.03 26.92 -24.91
CA PRO A 569 21.13 28.08 -25.11
C PRO A 569 21.56 28.99 -26.27
N ALA A 570 22.79 28.83 -26.76
CA ALA A 570 23.33 29.61 -27.88
C ALA A 570 22.79 29.13 -29.25
N GLN A 571 22.34 27.87 -29.37
CA GLN A 571 21.78 27.32 -30.61
C GLN A 571 20.27 27.54 -30.75
N MET A 572 19.50 27.51 -29.66
CA MET A 572 18.04 27.78 -29.71
C MET A 572 17.70 29.22 -30.14
N ALA A 573 18.59 30.19 -29.91
CA ALA A 573 18.36 31.58 -30.30
C ALA A 573 18.59 31.87 -31.80
N LYS A 574 19.08 30.91 -32.59
CA LYS A 574 19.47 31.14 -34.00
C LYS A 574 18.74 30.30 -35.05
N GLU A 575 18.14 29.17 -34.70
CA GLU A 575 17.68 28.19 -35.71
C GLU A 575 16.24 27.67 -35.47
N GLY A 576 15.38 28.50 -34.87
CA GLY A 576 14.02 28.14 -34.44
C GLY A 576 12.97 27.85 -35.53
N GLU A 577 13.33 27.71 -36.81
CA GLU A 577 12.34 27.39 -37.86
C GLU A 577 12.64 26.13 -38.69
N ASN A 578 13.86 25.57 -38.70
CA ASN A 578 14.18 24.37 -39.50
C ASN A 578 14.33 23.06 -38.70
N GLN A 579 14.55 23.13 -37.39
CA GLN A 579 14.88 21.93 -36.59
C GLN A 579 13.65 21.09 -36.20
N VAL A 580 12.44 21.67 -36.20
CA VAL A 580 11.21 20.88 -35.96
C VAL A 580 10.96 19.92 -37.12
N GLU A 581 11.31 20.31 -38.36
CA GLU A 581 11.21 19.44 -39.52
C GLU A 581 12.27 18.33 -39.48
N GLU A 582 13.52 18.64 -39.12
CA GLU A 582 14.60 17.64 -38.98
C GLU A 582 14.36 16.66 -37.82
N VAL A 583 13.86 17.11 -36.67
CA VAL A 583 13.52 16.23 -35.54
C VAL A 583 12.33 15.33 -35.90
N MET A 584 11.35 15.85 -36.64
CA MET A 584 10.24 15.04 -37.14
C MET A 584 10.65 14.08 -38.26
N GLU A 585 11.73 14.37 -39.01
CA GLU A 585 12.34 13.48 -40.00
C GLU A 585 13.18 12.38 -39.34
N LEU A 586 13.94 12.72 -38.29
CA LEU A 586 14.72 11.77 -37.48
C LEU A 586 13.83 10.80 -36.69
N LEU A 587 12.71 11.30 -36.14
CA LEU A 587 11.68 10.45 -35.55
C LEU A 587 11.04 9.55 -36.63
N ARG A 588 10.79 10.06 -37.84
CA ARG A 588 10.27 9.25 -38.97
C ARG A 588 11.26 8.16 -39.42
N ASP A 589 12.56 8.45 -39.41
CA ASP A 589 13.62 7.49 -39.74
C ASP A 589 13.81 6.43 -38.65
N LEU A 590 13.67 6.82 -37.37
CA LEU A 590 13.67 5.88 -36.24
C LEU A 590 12.47 4.94 -36.25
N PHE A 591 11.27 5.44 -36.61
CA PHE A 591 10.06 4.62 -36.71
C PHE A 591 9.96 3.82 -38.02
N SER A 592 10.74 4.15 -39.05
CA SER A 592 10.72 3.43 -40.34
C SER A 592 11.76 2.31 -40.47
N GLN A 593 12.74 2.21 -39.55
CA GLN A 593 13.70 1.10 -39.50
C GLN A 593 13.26 -0.09 -38.62
N GLY A 594 12.01 -0.08 -38.17
CA GLY A 594 11.38 -1.17 -37.40
C GLY A 594 10.08 -1.67 -38.02
N GLY A 595 10.00 -1.83 -39.34
CA GLY A 595 8.82 -2.44 -39.97
C GLY A 595 8.85 -2.37 -41.49
N MET A 596 8.63 -3.52 -42.14
CA MET A 596 8.56 -3.62 -43.60
C MET A 596 7.60 -2.61 -44.22
N THR A 597 8.04 -2.06 -45.33
CA THR A 597 7.32 -1.18 -46.24
C THR A 597 5.98 -1.78 -46.68
N ALA A 598 4.87 -1.11 -46.35
CA ALA A 598 3.65 -1.16 -47.13
C ALA A 598 3.67 0.05 -48.08
N SER A 599 3.97 -0.18 -49.36
CA SER A 599 3.77 0.82 -50.40
C SER A 599 2.28 1.01 -50.65
N GLU A 600 1.81 2.24 -50.55
CA GLU A 600 0.47 2.64 -50.97
C GLU A 600 0.24 2.44 -52.47
N ASP A 601 -1.04 2.18 -52.78
CA ASP A 601 -1.76 2.47 -54.00
C ASP A 601 -1.44 1.71 -55.30
N LYS A 602 -2.14 0.58 -55.45
CA LYS A 602 -2.90 0.30 -56.69
C LYS A 602 -4.28 -0.31 -56.41
N ARG A 603 -5.30 0.51 -56.66
CA ARG A 603 -6.56 0.21 -57.38
C ARG A 603 -7.54 -0.79 -56.76
N TRP A 604 -8.75 -0.25 -56.54
CA TRP A 604 -10.06 -0.87 -56.74
C TRP A 604 -10.06 -2.24 -57.47
N SER A 605 -10.60 -3.29 -56.84
CA SER A 605 -11.71 -4.11 -57.38
C SER A 605 -11.94 -5.43 -56.58
N THR A 606 -13.20 -5.63 -56.15
CA THR A 606 -14.00 -6.88 -56.17
C THR A 606 -13.60 -8.14 -55.36
N GLY A 607 -14.59 -8.66 -54.60
CA GLY A 607 -14.87 -10.10 -54.36
C GLY A 607 -14.40 -10.66 -53.01
N LEU A 608 -15.25 -11.04 -52.04
CA LEU A 608 -16.10 -12.24 -51.93
C LEU A 608 -15.38 -13.58 -52.25
N PHE A 609 -15.20 -14.41 -51.20
CA PHE A 609 -14.94 -15.87 -51.16
C PHE A 609 -13.84 -16.49 -52.06
N SER A 610 -13.04 -17.40 -51.47
CA SER A 610 -12.51 -18.69 -51.99
C SER A 610 -11.12 -18.98 -51.40
N ASP A 611 -11.00 -19.99 -50.53
CA ASP A 611 -10.58 -21.39 -50.80
C ASP A 611 -9.06 -21.62 -50.72
N ASN A 612 -8.60 -22.06 -49.55
CA ASN A 612 -7.99 -23.38 -49.33
C ASN A 612 -7.62 -23.59 -47.86
#